data_AF-A0A8T2ICK6-F1
#
_entry.id   AF-A0A8T2ICK6-F1
#
_cell.length_a   1.000
_cell.length_b   1.000
_cell.length_c   1.000
_cell.angle_alpha   90.00
_cell.angle_beta   90.00
_cell.angle_gamma   90.00
#
_symmetry.space_group_name_H-M   'P 1'
#
loop_
_entity.id
_entity.type
_entity.pdbx_description
1 polymer ?
#
loop_
_entity_poly.entity_id
_entity_poly.type
_entity_poly.pdbx_seq_one_letter_code
_entity_poly.pdbx_strand_id
1 'polypeptide(L)'
;MASSSPTPPSKAPTEPAFSLQKLPSNSLETTDIVMIYVTVPDKDVGRTIAHALVSEKLCACTNILPGIESIYFWDGKVITDEELLLLIKTRASLLPEVTRRVKEMHPYDECEVVAVPVVGGSGSYLKWVRDSTKEEQGGGR
;
A
#
# COMPACT_ATOMS: atom_id res chain seq x y z
N MET A 1 -12.29 33.04 9.58
CA MET A 1 -12.29 31.57 9.55
C MET A 1 -11.50 31.16 8.31
N ALA A 2 -10.21 30.88 8.48
CA ALA A 2 -9.33 30.44 7.40
C ALA A 2 -8.89 29.01 7.73
N SER A 3 -9.27 28.07 6.88
CA SER A 3 -8.82 26.68 6.93
C SER A 3 -7.39 26.64 6.40
N SER A 4 -6.42 26.58 7.30
CA SER A 4 -5.00 26.44 6.98
C SER A 4 -4.64 24.96 7.06
N SER A 5 -4.68 24.29 5.90
CA SER A 5 -4.09 22.97 5.71
C SER A 5 -2.57 23.06 5.95
N PRO A 6 -1.98 22.26 6.87
CA PRO A 6 -0.56 22.32 7.14
C PRO A 6 0.23 21.49 6.12
N THR A 7 1.22 22.12 5.48
CA THR A 7 2.23 21.47 4.63
C THR A 7 3.26 20.77 5.53
N PRO A 8 3.70 19.53 5.23
CA PRO A 8 4.68 18.85 6.06
C PRO A 8 6.10 19.43 5.87
N PRO A 9 7.04 19.16 6.81
CA PRO A 9 8.36 19.78 6.78
C PRO A 9 9.20 19.27 5.60
N SER A 10 9.65 20.24 4.79
CA SER A 10 10.66 20.04 3.74
C SER A 10 11.99 19.61 4.33
N LYS A 11 12.25 18.29 4.31
CA LYS A 11 13.52 17.61 3.99
C LYS A 11 13.38 16.12 4.31
N ALA A 12 12.92 15.34 3.34
CA ALA A 12 13.07 13.89 3.36
C ALA A 12 14.58 13.55 3.25
N PRO A 13 15.12 12.65 4.09
CA PRO A 13 16.39 12.02 3.81
C PRO A 13 16.30 11.30 2.46
N THR A 14 17.28 11.47 1.58
CA THR A 14 17.42 10.65 0.36
C THR A 14 17.86 9.24 0.77
N GLU A 15 16.89 8.45 1.22
CA GLU A 15 17.02 7.02 1.50
C GLU A 15 16.74 6.22 0.20
N PRO A 16 17.35 5.04 0.04
CA PRO A 16 17.34 4.31 -1.23
C PRO A 16 15.93 3.83 -1.60
N ALA A 17 15.67 3.72 -2.90
CA ALA A 17 14.48 3.08 -3.43
C ALA A 17 14.28 1.71 -2.76
N PHE A 18 13.05 1.49 -2.28
CA PHE A 18 12.53 0.25 -1.69
C PHE A 18 13.32 -1.01 -2.13
N SER A 19 14.15 -1.54 -1.23
CA SER A 19 14.94 -2.74 -1.47
C SER A 19 14.25 -3.94 -0.84
N LEU A 20 13.80 -4.90 -1.66
CA LEU A 20 13.34 -6.21 -1.20
C LEU A 20 14.50 -6.93 -0.50
N GLN A 21 14.50 -6.94 0.83
CA GLN A 21 15.37 -7.84 1.57
C GLN A 21 14.91 -9.28 1.30
N LYS A 22 15.81 -10.12 0.77
CA LYS A 22 15.55 -11.54 0.51
C LYS A 22 15.06 -12.22 1.79
N LEU A 23 13.89 -12.84 1.72
CA LEU A 23 13.32 -13.63 2.80
C LEU A 23 14.26 -14.81 3.17
N PRO A 24 14.46 -15.12 4.46
CA PRO A 24 15.32 -16.21 4.90
C PRO A 24 14.79 -17.58 4.46
N SER A 25 15.71 -18.48 4.11
CA SER A 25 15.50 -19.76 3.42
C SER A 25 14.87 -20.88 4.26
N ASN A 26 13.98 -20.57 5.22
CA ASN A 26 13.17 -21.59 5.89
C ASN A 26 11.77 -21.54 5.25
N SER A 27 11.69 -22.16 4.07
CA SER A 27 10.67 -21.97 3.05
C SER A 27 9.30 -22.52 3.47
N LEU A 28 8.45 -21.65 4.01
CA LEU A 28 7.05 -21.70 3.59
C LEU A 28 7.05 -21.33 2.11
N GLU A 29 6.55 -22.20 1.24
CA GLU A 29 6.31 -21.88 -0.17
C GLU A 29 5.28 -20.75 -0.22
N THR A 30 5.75 -19.51 -0.23
CA THR A 30 4.88 -18.35 -0.30
C THR A 30 4.37 -18.19 -1.72
N THR A 31 3.10 -17.80 -1.85
CA THR A 31 2.52 -17.44 -3.14
C THR A 31 3.22 -16.22 -3.73
N ASP A 32 3.01 -15.93 -5.01
CA ASP A 32 3.43 -14.68 -5.66
C ASP A 32 2.57 -13.48 -5.26
N ILE A 33 1.71 -13.62 -4.25
CA ILE A 33 0.73 -12.64 -3.80
C ILE A 33 1.17 -12.01 -2.47
N VAL A 34 0.92 -10.72 -2.33
CA VAL A 34 1.11 -9.94 -1.10
C VAL A 34 -0.19 -9.26 -0.68
N MET A 35 -0.32 -9.02 0.62
CA MET A 35 -1.29 -8.10 1.19
C MET A 35 -0.57 -6.80 1.55
N ILE A 36 -1.00 -5.68 0.98
CA ILE A 36 -0.43 -4.36 1.24
C ILE A 36 -1.38 -3.60 2.18
N TYR A 37 -0.80 -3.02 3.22
CA TYR A 37 -1.41 -2.16 4.22
C TYR A 37 -1.09 -0.72 3.84
N VAL A 38 -2.13 0.12 3.78
CA VAL A 38 -2.02 1.56 3.57
C VAL A 38 -3.02 2.27 4.46
N THR A 39 -2.57 3.15 5.35
CA THR A 39 -3.48 4.04 6.07
C THR A 39 -3.82 5.27 5.22
N VAL A 40 -5.04 5.77 5.38
CA VAL A 40 -5.56 6.97 4.70
C VAL A 40 -6.35 7.85 5.67
N PRO A 41 -6.31 9.18 5.52
CA PRO A 41 -6.93 10.11 6.47
C PRO A 41 -8.47 10.04 6.48
N ASP A 42 -9.06 9.71 5.33
CA ASP A 42 -10.51 9.75 5.18
C ASP A 42 -11.02 8.78 4.12
N LYS A 43 -12.35 8.65 4.12
CA LYS A 43 -13.06 7.70 3.27
C LYS A 43 -13.00 8.05 1.78
N ASP A 44 -12.94 9.32 1.43
CA ASP A 44 -12.94 9.77 0.04
C ASP A 44 -11.57 9.56 -0.58
N VAL A 45 -10.48 9.84 0.15
CA VAL A 45 -9.11 9.47 -0.23
C VAL A 45 -9.01 7.95 -0.37
N GLY A 46 -9.46 7.19 0.63
CA GLY A 46 -9.42 5.74 0.62
C GLY A 46 -10.16 5.11 -0.57
N ARG A 47 -11.36 5.62 -0.89
CA ARG A 47 -12.13 5.18 -2.05
C ARG A 47 -11.44 5.53 -3.36
N THR A 48 -10.95 6.75 -3.48
CA THR A 48 -10.29 7.25 -4.69
C THR A 48 -9.07 6.38 -5.03
N ILE A 49 -8.22 6.11 -4.04
CA ILE A 49 -7.06 5.22 -4.18
C ILE A 49 -7.53 3.80 -4.52
N ALA A 50 -8.46 3.22 -3.75
CA ALA A 50 -8.93 1.86 -3.98
C ALA A 50 -9.51 1.65 -5.39
N HIS A 51 -10.30 2.60 -5.88
CA HIS A 51 -10.85 2.57 -7.23
C HIS A 51 -9.76 2.65 -8.29
N ALA A 52 -8.81 3.57 -8.17
CA ALA A 52 -7.72 3.70 -9.12
C ALA A 52 -6.87 2.42 -9.20
N LEU A 53 -6.46 1.85 -8.05
CA LEU A 53 -5.64 0.64 -8.02
C LEU A 53 -6.33 -0.56 -8.68
N VAL A 54 -7.64 -0.72 -8.49
CA VAL A 54 -8.42 -1.82 -9.11
C VAL A 54 -8.63 -1.53 -10.60
N SER A 55 -9.06 -0.33 -10.98
CA SER A 55 -9.33 0.04 -12.37
C SER A 55 -8.08 0.01 -13.26
N GLU A 56 -6.92 0.35 -12.70
CA GLU A 56 -5.62 0.29 -13.38
C GLU A 56 -4.99 -1.13 -13.33
N LYS A 57 -5.69 -2.11 -12.76
CA LYS A 57 -5.24 -3.50 -12.57
C LYS A 57 -3.93 -3.63 -11.78
N LEU A 58 -3.64 -2.66 -10.91
CA LEU A 58 -2.50 -2.69 -9.99
C LEU A 58 -2.76 -3.60 -8.78
N CYS A 59 -4.03 -3.86 -8.47
CA CYS A 59 -4.45 -4.84 -7.49
C CYS A 59 -5.73 -5.56 -7.94
N ALA A 60 -6.00 -6.74 -7.38
CA ALA A 60 -7.22 -7.47 -7.67
C ALA A 60 -8.40 -6.95 -6.83
N CYS A 61 -8.14 -6.64 -5.56
CA CYS A 61 -9.13 -6.02 -4.69
C CYS A 61 -8.48 -5.25 -3.53
N THR A 62 -9.28 -4.36 -2.95
CA THR A 62 -8.96 -3.60 -1.75
C THR A 62 -10.14 -3.67 -0.77
N ASN A 63 -9.87 -3.95 0.50
CA ASN A 63 -10.87 -3.75 1.57
C ASN A 63 -10.56 -2.43 2.27
N ILE A 64 -11.59 -1.67 2.66
CA ILE A 64 -11.46 -0.43 3.41
C ILE A 64 -12.02 -0.67 4.81
N LEU A 65 -11.17 -0.61 5.83
CA LEU A 65 -11.56 -0.78 7.23
C LEU A 65 -11.64 0.60 7.91
N PRO A 66 -12.82 1.02 8.38
CA PRO A 66 -12.97 2.27 9.12
C PRO A 66 -12.62 2.11 10.60
N GLY A 67 -12.48 3.23 11.31
CA GLY A 67 -12.34 3.26 12.77
C GLY A 67 -10.96 2.84 13.26
N ILE A 68 -9.92 3.19 12.52
CA ILE A 68 -8.54 2.96 12.91
C ILE A 68 -8.04 4.19 13.68
N GLU A 69 -7.39 3.96 14.81
CA GLU A 69 -6.60 4.98 15.50
C GLU A 69 -5.13 4.70 15.24
N SER A 70 -4.46 5.65 14.59
CA SER A 70 -3.02 5.62 14.34
C SER A 70 -2.32 6.39 15.44
N ILE A 71 -1.52 5.69 16.26
CA ILE A 71 -0.78 6.27 17.39
C ILE A 71 0.72 6.23 17.08
N TYR A 72 1.36 7.39 17.00
CA TYR A 72 2.76 7.53 16.61
C TYR A 72 3.45 8.70 17.31
N PHE A 73 4.78 8.72 17.29
CA PHE A 73 5.57 9.81 17.89
C PHE A 73 6.03 10.78 16.80
N TRP A 74 5.65 12.05 16.95
CA TRP A 74 6.00 13.11 15.99
C TRP A 74 6.18 14.44 16.70
N ASP A 75 7.20 15.20 16.31
CA ASP A 75 7.51 16.53 16.86
C ASP A 75 7.53 16.57 18.41
N GLY A 76 8.18 15.57 19.01
CA GLY A 76 8.35 15.49 20.47
C GLY A 76 7.10 15.05 21.25
N LYS A 77 6.01 14.67 20.59
CA LYS A 77 4.74 14.27 21.22
C LYS A 77 4.19 12.98 20.62
N VAL A 78 3.38 12.28 21.42
CA VAL A 78 2.53 11.20 20.91
C VAL A 78 1.30 11.83 20.25
N ILE A 79 1.06 11.47 19.00
CA ILE A 79 -0.10 11.86 18.21
C ILE A 79 -1.01 10.65 18.07
N THR A 80 -2.31 10.92 18.07
CA THR A 80 -3.36 9.97 17.74
C THR A 80 -4.21 10.59 16.64
N ASP A 81 -4.28 9.94 15.48
CA ASP A 81 -5.14 10.35 14.36
C ASP A 81 -6.16 9.26 14.05
N GLU A 82 -7.37 9.68 13.65
CA GLU A 82 -8.40 8.78 13.12
C GLU A 82 -8.15 8.54 11.63
N GLU A 83 -8.05 7.28 11.23
CA GLU A 83 -7.73 6.87 9.87
C GLU A 83 -8.61 5.70 9.40
N LEU A 84 -8.42 5.32 8.14
CA LEU A 84 -8.91 4.06 7.60
C LEU A 84 -7.72 3.23 7.13
N LEU A 85 -7.86 1.91 7.18
CA LEU A 85 -6.86 0.98 6.67
C LEU A 85 -7.33 0.33 5.36
N LEU A 86 -6.52 0.45 4.33
CA LEU A 86 -6.67 -0.28 3.07
C LEU A 86 -5.91 -1.61 3.15
N LEU A 87 -6.60 -2.70 2.83
CA LEU A 87 -5.99 -4.03 2.67
C LEU A 87 -6.06 -4.43 1.20
N ILE A 88 -4.96 -4.21 0.49
CA ILE A 88 -4.83 -4.36 -0.96
C ILE A 88 -4.23 -5.73 -1.28
N LYS A 89 -4.82 -6.51 -2.18
CA LYS A 89 -4.32 -7.84 -2.57
C LYS A 89 -3.82 -7.79 -4.00
N THR A 90 -2.54 -8.08 -4.18
CA THR A 90 -1.91 -8.00 -5.51
C THR A 90 -0.71 -8.94 -5.60
N ARG A 91 -0.11 -9.02 -6.79
CA ARG A 91 1.16 -9.72 -7.01
C ARG A 91 2.30 -8.96 -6.33
N ALA A 92 3.26 -9.69 -5.77
CA ALA A 92 4.47 -9.11 -5.19
C ALA A 92 5.23 -8.22 -6.19
N SER A 93 5.25 -8.58 -7.47
CA SER A 93 5.89 -7.81 -8.54
C SER A 93 5.26 -6.43 -8.79
N LEU A 94 4.00 -6.22 -8.41
CA LEU A 94 3.29 -4.94 -8.58
C LEU A 94 3.48 -3.99 -7.40
N LEU A 95 4.13 -4.44 -6.32
CA LEU A 95 4.34 -3.62 -5.12
C LEU A 95 4.98 -2.25 -5.43
N PRO A 96 6.08 -2.15 -6.21
CA PRO A 96 6.67 -0.83 -6.50
C PRO A 96 5.72 0.13 -7.20
N GLU A 97 4.87 -0.40 -8.09
CA GLU A 97 3.93 0.42 -8.84
C GLU A 97 2.70 0.81 -8.02
N VAL A 98 2.20 -0.09 -7.16
CA VAL A 98 1.18 0.25 -6.18
C VAL A 98 1.69 1.33 -5.24
N THR A 99 2.90 1.20 -4.68
CA THR A 99 3.51 2.21 -3.81
C THR A 99 3.61 3.56 -4.51
N ARG A 100 4.12 3.60 -5.75
CA ARG A 100 4.19 4.84 -6.54
C ARG A 100 2.81 5.45 -6.72
N ARG A 101 1.82 4.65 -7.11
CA ARG A 101 0.47 5.14 -7.40
C ARG A 101 -0.24 5.66 -6.16
N VAL A 102 -0.07 4.99 -5.03
CA VAL A 102 -0.58 5.46 -3.73
C VAL A 102 0.07 6.82 -3.41
N LYS A 103 1.40 6.94 -3.48
CA LYS A 103 2.10 8.21 -3.19
C LYS A 103 1.65 9.38 -4.07
N GLU A 104 1.32 9.14 -5.33
CA GLU A 104 0.80 10.18 -6.23
C GLU A 104 -0.58 10.71 -5.85
N MET A 105 -1.36 9.91 -5.14
CA MET A 105 -2.75 10.20 -4.80
C MET A 105 -2.95 10.50 -3.32
N HIS A 106 -1.97 10.18 -2.47
CA HIS A 106 -2.04 10.35 -1.03
C HIS A 106 -1.77 11.81 -0.63
N PRO A 107 -2.54 12.39 0.30
CA PRO A 107 -2.32 13.77 0.74
C PRO A 107 -1.11 13.95 1.67
N TYR A 108 -0.59 12.86 2.24
CA TYR A 108 0.61 12.90 3.09
C TYR A 108 1.88 12.77 2.24
N ASP A 109 2.93 13.50 2.63
CA ASP A 109 4.24 13.45 1.97
C ASP A 109 4.88 12.06 2.03
N GLU A 110 4.72 11.35 3.16
CA GLU A 110 5.11 9.96 3.31
C GLU A 110 3.93 9.16 3.86
N CYS A 111 3.38 8.28 3.03
CA CYS A 111 2.26 7.41 3.38
C CYS A 111 2.77 6.02 3.80
N GLU A 112 2.10 5.39 4.76
CA GLU A 112 2.35 3.99 5.08
C GLU A 112 2.03 3.10 3.87
N VAL A 113 3.01 2.32 3.40
CA VAL A 113 2.79 1.25 2.42
C VAL A 113 3.65 0.05 2.81
N VAL A 114 3.06 -0.93 3.49
CA VAL A 114 3.76 -2.12 3.99
C VAL A 114 3.15 -3.38 3.39
N ALA A 115 4.00 -4.28 2.87
CA ALA A 115 3.56 -5.53 2.26
C ALA A 115 3.87 -6.73 3.15
N VAL A 116 2.89 -7.63 3.28
CA VAL A 116 3.01 -8.91 3.99
C VAL A 116 2.85 -10.06 2.98
N PRO A 117 3.77 -11.06 2.95
CA PRO A 117 3.65 -12.22 2.07
C PRO A 117 2.42 -13.07 2.37
N VAL A 118 1.70 -13.49 1.33
CA VAL A 118 0.64 -14.49 1.45
C VAL A 118 1.25 -15.88 1.31
N VAL A 119 1.25 -16.64 2.41
CA VAL A 119 1.86 -17.99 2.48
C VAL A 119 0.99 -19.10 1.86
N GLY A 120 -0.28 -18.82 1.56
CA GLY A 120 -1.22 -19.79 1.02
C GLY A 120 -2.64 -19.26 0.95
N GLY A 121 -3.54 -20.03 0.35
CA GLY A 121 -4.95 -19.66 0.18
C GLY A 121 -5.67 -20.58 -0.79
N SER A 122 -6.95 -20.30 -1.06
CA SER A 122 -7.69 -21.04 -2.08
C SER A 122 -7.05 -20.86 -3.46
N GLY A 123 -6.74 -21.96 -4.14
CA GLY A 123 -6.10 -21.94 -5.45
C GLY A 123 -6.88 -21.14 -6.50
N SER A 124 -8.22 -21.23 -6.49
CA SER A 124 -9.07 -20.45 -7.39
C SER A 124 -9.04 -18.96 -7.08
N TYR A 125 -8.96 -18.58 -5.80
CA TYR A 125 -8.85 -17.17 -5.39
C TYR A 125 -7.50 -16.58 -5.79
N LEU A 126 -6.40 -17.29 -5.52
CA LEU A 126 -5.05 -16.85 -5.90
C LEU A 126 -4.91 -16.74 -7.41
N LYS A 127 -5.53 -17.66 -8.16
CA LYS A 127 -5.62 -17.55 -9.62
C LYS A 127 -6.38 -16.30 -10.04
N TRP A 128 -7.54 -16.03 -9.44
CA TRP A 128 -8.32 -14.83 -9.74
C TRP A 128 -7.53 -13.54 -9.44
N VAL A 129 -6.74 -13.49 -8.35
CA VAL A 129 -5.87 -12.34 -8.06
C VAL A 129 -4.87 -12.11 -9.20
N ARG A 130 -4.24 -13.19 -9.69
CA ARG A 130 -3.34 -13.12 -10.84
C ARG A 130 -4.07 -12.65 -12.11
N ASP A 131 -5.20 -13.25 -12.45
CA ASP A 131 -5.96 -12.93 -13.66
C ASP A 131 -6.52 -11.48 -13.65
N SER A 132 -6.79 -10.94 -12.46
CA SER A 132 -7.36 -9.59 -12.28
C SER A 132 -6.31 -8.48 -12.24
N THR A 133 -5.03 -8.84 -12.15
CA THR A 133 -3.91 -7.90 -12.11
C THR A 133 -3.15 -7.92 -13.43
N LYS A 134 -2.54 -6.78 -13.77
CA LYS A 134 -1.72 -6.71 -14.97
C LYS A 134 -0.47 -7.58 -14.84
N GLU A 135 -0.02 -8.10 -15.97
CA GLU A 135 1.22 -8.85 -16.04
C GLU A 135 2.41 -7.93 -15.80
N GLU A 136 3.49 -8.50 -15.28
CA GLU A 136 4.76 -7.80 -15.19
C GLU A 136 5.14 -7.30 -16.58
N GLN A 137 5.38 -6.00 -16.74
CA GLN A 137 6.04 -5.52 -17.93
C GLN A 137 7.48 -6.03 -17.87
N GLY A 138 7.70 -7.21 -18.45
CA GLY A 138 9.04 -7.74 -18.65
C GLY A 138 9.86 -6.65 -19.33
N GLY A 139 10.93 -6.22 -18.66
CA GLY A 139 11.86 -5.23 -19.20
C GLY A 139 12.27 -5.67 -20.61
N GLY A 140 11.67 -5.02 -21.61
CA GLY A 140 12.03 -5.21 -23.00
C GLY A 140 13.52 -4.91 -23.14
N ARG A 141 14.22 -5.86 -23.75
CA ARG A 141 15.60 -5.71 -24.24
C ARG A 141 15.80 -4.41 -25.00
#